data_AF-A0A1G9GKC5-F1
#
_entry.id   AF-A0A1G9GKC5-F1
#
_cell.length_a   1.000
_cell.length_b   1.000
_cell.length_c   1.000
_cell.angle_alpha   90.00
_cell.angle_beta   90.00
_cell.angle_gamma   90.00
#
_symmetry.space_group_name_H-M   'P 1'
#
loop_
_entity.id
_entity.type
_entity.pdbx_description
1 polymer ?
#
loop_
_entity_poly.entity_id
_entity_poly.type
_entity_poly.pdbx_seq_one_letter_code
_entity_poly.pdbx_strand_id
1 'polypeptide(L)'
;MTGEVTKQRRFVLPYNQRASLADAIYSDAGIPTITGNIRKIYVLRSSQDPREFGAVTAWQLDAKNAASFTLATRFELRPDDVIFVSEQVITQWNRIISQITPGLLNSTINALARF
;
A
#
# COMPACT_ATOMS: atom_id res chain seq x y z
N MET A 1 7.01 2.14 -8.46
CA MET A 1 6.11 1.80 -7.35
C MET A 1 6.65 2.44 -6.09
N THR A 2 5.79 3.15 -5.35
CA THR A 2 6.16 3.88 -4.13
C THR A 2 4.99 3.92 -3.14
N GLY A 3 5.22 4.40 -1.93
CA GLY A 3 4.28 4.37 -0.80
C GLY A 3 4.32 3.05 -0.03
N GLU A 4 3.17 2.65 0.50
CA GLU A 4 3.00 1.43 1.29
C GLU A 4 2.91 0.17 0.41
N VAL A 5 4.06 -0.21 -0.14
CA VAL A 5 4.26 -1.44 -0.91
C VAL A 5 5.41 -2.25 -0.30
N THR A 6 5.40 -3.56 -0.49
CA THR A 6 6.43 -4.45 0.09
C THR A 6 7.84 -4.09 -0.38
N LYS A 7 7.99 -3.69 -1.65
CA LYS A 7 9.26 -3.20 -2.21
C LYS A 7 9.03 -1.97 -3.07
N GLN A 8 9.69 -0.87 -2.73
CA GLN A 8 9.67 0.34 -3.55
C GLN A 8 10.76 0.24 -4.64
N ARG A 9 10.34 0.16 -5.90
CA ARG A 9 11.23 0.04 -7.05
C ARG A 9 10.56 0.45 -8.35
N ARG A 10 11.35 0.56 -9.41
CA ARG A 10 10.85 0.63 -10.78
C ARG A 10 10.28 -0.73 -11.19
N PHE A 11 9.05 -0.72 -11.69
CA PHE A 11 8.47 -1.86 -12.40
C PHE A 11 8.88 -1.78 -13.87
N VAL A 12 9.43 -2.87 -14.41
CA VAL A 12 9.92 -2.91 -15.79
C VAL A 12 8.83 -3.47 -16.67
N LEU A 13 8.38 -2.68 -17.64
CA LEU A 13 7.40 -3.15 -18.62
C LEU A 13 8.02 -4.24 -19.50
N PRO A 14 7.32 -5.37 -19.72
CA PRO A 14 7.81 -6.44 -20.57
C PRO A 14 7.85 -5.98 -22.03
N TYR A 15 8.88 -6.41 -22.76
CA TYR A 15 9.03 -6.04 -24.17
C TYR A 15 7.96 -6.73 -25.04
N ASN A 16 7.32 -5.98 -25.94
CA ASN A 16 6.24 -6.45 -26.82
C ASN A 16 5.07 -7.16 -26.10
N GLN A 17 4.91 -6.91 -24.80
CA GLN A 17 3.81 -7.43 -24.01
C GLN A 17 3.17 -6.30 -23.21
N ARG A 18 1.89 -6.47 -22.88
CA ARG A 18 1.18 -5.54 -22.01
C ARG A 18 1.39 -5.99 -20.57
N ALA A 19 1.57 -5.03 -19.67
CA ALA A 19 1.51 -5.28 -18.25
C ALA A 19 0.33 -4.53 -17.65
N SER A 20 -0.36 -5.20 -16.75
CA SER A 20 -1.47 -4.66 -15.99
C SER A 20 -1.02 -4.11 -14.64
N LEU A 21 -1.89 -3.32 -14.00
CA LEU A 21 -1.69 -2.89 -12.62
C LEU A 21 -1.55 -4.08 -11.67
N ALA A 22 -2.27 -5.18 -11.92
CA ALA A 22 -2.13 -6.41 -11.14
C ALA A 22 -0.73 -7.01 -11.27
N ASP A 23 -0.18 -7.09 -12.48
CA ASP A 23 1.16 -7.64 -12.71
C ASP A 23 2.22 -6.87 -11.91
N ALA A 24 2.12 -5.54 -11.88
CA ALA A 24 3.03 -4.71 -11.11
C ALA A 24 2.86 -4.85 -9.60
N ILE A 25 1.62 -4.90 -9.08
CA ILE A 25 1.39 -5.06 -7.65
C ILE A 25 1.94 -6.40 -7.16
N TYR A 26 1.66 -7.47 -7.89
CA TYR A 26 1.97 -8.83 -7.45
C TYR A 26 3.40 -9.29 -7.81
N SER A 27 4.13 -8.56 -8.67
CA SER A 27 5.53 -8.88 -8.98
C SER A 27 6.45 -8.84 -7.75
N ASP A 28 6.10 -8.05 -6.73
CA ASP A 28 6.91 -7.85 -5.53
C ASP A 28 6.12 -8.14 -4.24
N ALA A 29 5.36 -9.24 -4.23
CA ALA A 29 4.61 -9.77 -3.08
C ALA A 29 3.39 -8.94 -2.63
N GLY A 30 2.95 -7.95 -3.42
CA GLY A 30 1.70 -7.24 -3.19
C GLY A 30 1.79 -6.10 -2.17
N ILE A 31 0.61 -5.65 -1.75
CA ILE A 31 0.41 -4.57 -0.79
C ILE A 31 0.40 -5.16 0.64
N PRO A 32 1.18 -4.63 1.59
CA PRO A 32 1.15 -5.07 2.98
C PRO A 32 -0.25 -4.92 3.58
N THR A 33 -0.82 -6.01 4.10
CA THR A 33 -2.19 -6.03 4.65
C THR A 33 -2.36 -5.11 5.88
N ILE A 34 -1.28 -4.88 6.63
CA ILE A 34 -1.32 -4.12 7.88
C ILE A 34 -1.21 -2.61 7.63
N THR A 35 -0.27 -2.20 6.78
CA THR A 35 0.08 -0.79 6.60
C THR A 35 -0.43 -0.19 5.30
N GLY A 36 -0.68 -1.00 4.27
CA GLY A 36 -1.13 -0.52 2.96
C GLY A 36 -2.65 -0.42 2.85
N ASN A 37 -3.13 0.69 2.28
CA ASN A 37 -4.55 0.94 2.10
C ASN A 37 -5.05 0.52 0.71
N ILE A 38 -5.66 -0.66 0.62
CA ILE A 38 -6.21 -1.20 -0.64
C ILE A 38 -7.36 -0.37 -1.24
N ARG A 39 -7.93 0.60 -0.49
CA ARG A 39 -8.96 1.52 -0.99
C ARG A 39 -8.35 2.70 -1.78
N LYS A 40 -7.04 2.89 -1.67
CA LYS A 40 -6.30 4.07 -2.11
C LYS A 40 -5.04 3.66 -2.88
N ILE A 41 -5.25 2.84 -3.91
CA ILE A 41 -4.23 2.47 -4.89
C ILE A 41 -4.37 3.42 -6.07
N TYR A 42 -3.29 4.11 -6.45
CA TYR A 42 -3.30 5.08 -7.52
C TYR A 42 -2.31 4.70 -8.61
N VAL A 43 -2.74 4.91 -9.86
CA VAL A 43 -1.81 5.08 -10.98
C VAL A 43 -1.81 6.56 -11.33
N LEU A 44 -0.63 7.16 -11.28
CA LEU A 44 -0.40 8.56 -11.63
C LEU A 44 0.31 8.60 -12.98
N ARG A 45 -0.23 9.34 -13.95
CA ARG A 45 0.37 9.53 -15.27
C ARG A 45 0.46 11.01 -15.56
N SER A 46 1.68 11.47 -15.87
CA SER A 46 1.89 12.82 -16.37
C SER A 46 1.31 12.98 -17.77
N SER A 47 0.79 14.17 -18.08
CA SER A 47 0.45 14.51 -19.45
C SER A 47 1.70 14.53 -20.32
N GLN A 48 1.58 14.01 -21.54
CA GLN A 48 2.64 14.08 -22.56
C GLN A 48 2.50 15.33 -23.45
N ASP A 49 1.39 16.07 -23.33
CA ASP A 49 1.19 17.31 -24.05
C ASP A 49 2.04 18.42 -23.41
N PRO A 50 2.98 19.05 -24.13
CA PRO A 50 3.78 20.16 -23.60
C PRO A 50 2.96 21.35 -23.11
N ARG A 51 1.73 21.52 -23.62
CA ARG A 51 0.80 22.59 -23.20
C ARG A 51 0.21 22.34 -21.82
N GLU A 52 0.23 21.10 -21.36
CA GLU A 52 -0.27 20.66 -20.05
C GLU A 52 0.89 20.32 -19.10
N PHE A 53 1.97 21.10 -19.16
CA PHE A 53 3.15 20.85 -18.34
C PHE A 53 2.79 20.75 -16.85
N GLY A 54 3.13 19.62 -16.23
CA GLY A 54 2.83 19.32 -14.83
C GLY A 54 1.44 18.76 -14.55
N ALA A 55 0.57 18.64 -15.56
CA ALA A 55 -0.72 17.98 -15.39
C ALA A 55 -0.53 16.48 -15.12
N VAL A 56 -1.27 15.95 -14.15
CA VAL A 56 -1.25 14.53 -13.77
C VAL A 56 -2.68 14.02 -13.73
N THR A 57 -2.91 12.91 -14.42
CA THR A 57 -4.14 12.13 -14.23
C THR A 57 -3.89 11.06 -13.18
N ALA A 58 -4.78 10.97 -12.20
CA ALA A 58 -4.74 9.96 -11.15
C ALA A 58 -5.94 9.02 -11.29
N TRP A 59 -5.69 7.74 -11.61
CA TRP A 59 -6.72 6.69 -11.54
C TRP A 59 -6.64 6.01 -10.19
N GLN A 60 -7.75 6.06 -9.44
CA GLN A 60 -7.87 5.37 -8.16
C GLN A 60 -8.56 4.02 -8.33
N LEU A 61 -7.95 2.98 -7.79
CA LEU A 61 -8.59 1.69 -7.55
C LEU A 61 -8.99 1.59 -6.07
N ASP A 62 -10.30 1.52 -5.82
CA ASP A 62 -10.85 1.12 -4.52
C ASP A 62 -11.09 -0.39 -4.52
N ALA A 63 -10.15 -1.13 -3.95
CA ALA A 63 -10.21 -2.59 -3.85
C ALA A 63 -10.80 -3.11 -2.52
N LYS A 64 -11.67 -2.32 -1.86
CA LYS A 64 -12.44 -2.82 -0.69
C LYS A 64 -13.28 -4.05 -1.02
N ASN A 65 -13.84 -4.08 -2.23
CA ASN A 65 -14.48 -5.26 -2.78
C ASN A 65 -13.44 -6.07 -3.55
N ALA A 66 -13.31 -7.36 -3.22
CA ALA A 66 -12.40 -8.25 -3.92
C ALA A 66 -12.66 -8.31 -5.43
N ALA A 67 -13.92 -8.16 -5.86
CA ALA A 67 -14.27 -8.09 -7.28
C ALA A 67 -13.61 -6.90 -8.00
N SER A 68 -13.34 -5.79 -7.31
CA SER A 68 -12.67 -4.63 -7.90
C SER A 68 -11.24 -4.93 -8.34
N PHE A 69 -10.57 -5.96 -7.79
CA PHE A 69 -9.25 -6.36 -8.28
C PHE A 69 -9.27 -6.83 -9.74
N THR A 70 -10.43 -7.24 -10.27
CA THR A 70 -10.58 -7.51 -11.70
C THR A 70 -10.39 -6.27 -12.58
N LEU A 71 -10.52 -5.06 -12.02
CA LEU A 71 -10.15 -3.83 -12.72
C LEU A 71 -8.62 -3.67 -12.82
N ALA A 72 -7.88 -4.13 -11.81
CA ALA A 72 -6.42 -4.08 -11.82
C ALA A 72 -5.81 -4.95 -12.92
N THR A 73 -6.44 -6.09 -13.24
CA THR A 73 -5.99 -6.97 -14.33
C THR A 73 -6.27 -6.41 -15.72
N ARG A 74 -7.18 -5.43 -15.82
CA ARG A 74 -7.58 -4.78 -17.08
C ARG A 74 -6.93 -3.41 -17.27
N PHE A 75 -6.43 -2.81 -16.20
CA PHE A 75 -5.75 -1.52 -16.28
C PHE A 75 -4.35 -1.71 -16.83
N GLU A 76 -4.15 -1.36 -18.10
CA GLU A 76 -2.86 -1.41 -18.78
C GLU A 76 -1.95 -0.26 -18.33
N LEU A 77 -0.75 -0.63 -17.86
CA LEU A 77 0.29 0.32 -17.49
C LEU A 77 0.99 0.87 -18.72
N ARG A 78 1.40 2.13 -18.63
CA ARG A 78 2.17 2.83 -19.65
C ARG A 78 3.55 3.20 -19.12
N PRO A 79 4.52 3.48 -20.01
CA PRO A 79 5.79 4.07 -19.61
C PRO A 79 5.55 5.30 -18.73
N ASP A 80 6.38 5.44 -17.71
CA ASP A 80 6.39 6.55 -16.74
C ASP A 80 5.17 6.63 -15.81
N ASP A 81 4.30 5.61 -15.81
CA ASP A 81 3.28 5.47 -14.78
C ASP A 81 3.90 5.29 -13.39
N VAL A 82 3.42 6.09 -12.43
CA VAL A 82 3.78 5.96 -11.02
C VAL A 82 2.63 5.29 -10.28
N ILE A 83 2.89 4.07 -9.80
CA ILE A 83 1.99 3.37 -8.89
C ILE A 83 2.28 3.84 -7.46
N PHE A 84 1.28 4.40 -6.80
CA PHE A 84 1.33 4.87 -5.42
C PHE A 84 0.25 4.18 -4.58
N VAL A 85 0.64 3.64 -3.43
CA VAL A 85 -0.30 3.07 -2.45
C VAL A 85 -0.26 3.90 -1.18
N SER A 86 -1.42 4.42 -0.78
CA SER A 86 -1.51 5.21 0.46
C SER A 86 -1.40 4.32 1.71
N GLU A 87 -1.01 4.96 2.81
CA GLU A 87 -1.03 4.33 4.13
C GLU A 87 -2.45 4.07 4.66
N GLN A 88 -2.57 2.97 5.39
CA GLN A 88 -3.76 2.62 6.15
C GLN A 88 -3.69 3.30 7.51
N VAL A 89 -4.78 3.96 7.90
CA VAL A 89 -4.91 4.53 9.23
C VAL A 89 -5.05 3.38 10.22
N ILE A 90 -3.95 2.98 10.85
CA ILE A 90 -3.96 2.00 11.93
C ILE A 90 -4.51 2.71 13.16
N THR A 91 -5.76 2.46 13.51
CA THR A 91 -6.29 2.91 14.81
C THR A 91 -5.49 2.22 15.91
N GLN A 92 -4.76 2.98 16.71
CA GLN A 92 -3.76 2.52 17.67
C GLN A 92 -4.31 1.68 18.85
N TRP A 93 -5.55 1.20 18.81
CA TRP A 93 -6.17 0.40 19.87
C TRP A 93 -5.34 -0.83 20.25
N ASN A 94 -4.71 -1.51 19.28
CA ASN A 94 -3.84 -2.66 19.55
C ASN A 94 -2.55 -2.29 20.29
N ARG A 95 -2.07 -1.05 20.18
CA ARG A 95 -0.89 -0.55 20.91
C ARG A 95 -1.24 -0.16 22.34
N ILE A 96 -2.43 0.40 22.57
CA ILE A 96 -2.89 0.79 23.91
C ILE A 96 -2.99 -0.44 24.80
N ILE A 97 -3.58 -1.55 24.32
CA ILE A 97 -3.65 -2.79 25.10
C ILE A 97 -2.23 -3.30 25.43
N SER A 98 -1.32 -3.32 24.44
CA SER A 98 0.05 -3.82 24.64
C SER A 98 0.91 -2.99 25.60
N GLN A 99 0.59 -1.70 25.79
CA GLN A 99 1.33 -0.80 26.67
C GLN A 99 0.83 -0.82 28.12
N ILE A 100 -0.39 -1.31 28.36
CA ILE A 100 -0.94 -1.48 29.72
C ILE A 100 -0.50 -2.83 30.31
N THR A 101 -0.22 -3.83 29.47
CA THR A 101 0.12 -5.19 29.92
C THR A 101 1.41 -5.31 30.77
N PRO A 102 2.53 -4.57 30.53
CA PRO A 102 3.73 -4.74 31.35
C PRO A 102 3.65 -4.05 32.72
N GLY A 103 2.76 -3.06 32.89
CA GLY A 103 2.66 -2.27 34.12
C GLY A 103 2.00 -3.01 35.29
N LEU A 104 1.09 -3.96 34.99
CA LEU A 104 0.33 -4.68 36.03
C LEU A 104 1.00 -6.00 36.45
N LEU A 105 1.81 -6.61 35.57
CA LEU A 105 2.52 -7.86 35.88
C LEU A 105 3.80 -7.65 36.70
N ASN A 106 4.45 -6.49 36.58
CA ASN A 106 5.67 -6.19 37.34
C ASN A 106 5.41 -5.68 38.77
N SER A 107 4.22 -5.14 39.04
CA SER A 107 3.83 -4.68 40.38
C SER A 107 3.44 -5.84 41.32
N THR A 108 2.97 -6.97 40.79
CA THR A 108 2.58 -8.14 41.60
C THR A 108 3.77 -9.03 41.96
N ILE A 109 4.75 -9.19 41.07
CA ILE A 109 5.94 -10.04 41.33
C ILE A 109 6.87 -9.40 42.39
N ASN A 110 7.02 -8.07 42.40
CA ASN A 110 7.82 -7.37 43.41
C ASN A 110 7.17 -7.33 44.81
N ALA A 111 5.84 -7.48 44.90
CA ALA A 111 5.13 -7.55 46.18
C ALA A 111 5.18 -8.96 46.81
N LEU A 112 5.25 -10.01 45.99
CA LEU A 112 5.38 -11.41 46.45
C LEU A 112 6.82 -11.80 46.80
N ALA A 113 7.83 -11.12 46.26
CA ALA A 113 9.25 -11.34 46.59
C ALA A 113 9.71 -10.62 47.89
N ARG A 114 8.79 -9.96 48.60
CA ARG A 114 9.06 -9.23 49.87
C ARG A 114 8.43 -9.91 51.09
N PHE A 115 8.04 -11.18 50.99
CA PHE A 115 7.68 -12.05 52.10
C PHE A 115 8.55 -13.31 52.07
#